data_AF-A0A7C7C332-F1
#
_entry.id   AF-A0A7C7C332-F1
#
_cell.length_a   1.000
_cell.length_b   1.000
_cell.length_c   1.000
_cell.angle_alpha   90.00
_cell.angle_beta   90.00
_cell.angle_gamma   90.00
#
_symmetry.space_group_name_H-M   'P 1'
#
loop_
_entity.id
_entity.type
_entity.pdbx_description
1 polymer ?
#
loop_
_entity_poly.entity_id
_entity_poly.type
_entity_poly.pdbx_seq_one_letter_code
_entity_poly.pdbx_strand_id
1 'polypeptide(L)'
;MNLKNGNNTNMGGMSAYDNPNLTCIEVDDTSYSNANWVGNNFDFDSQTSFSEDCNNPCSSSTTGMPEYGLSFNLYPNPTTSIVTVDGIKGTFELFNILGKLMQTSKTNTIDLTQLARGIYLLKATDEQGSVYSR
;
A
#
# COMPACT_ATOMS: atom_id res chain seq x y z
N MET A 1 -13.49 -11.26 17.76
CA MET A 1 -14.60 -12.24 17.82
C MET A 1 -14.78 -12.84 16.43
N ASN A 2 -15.24 -14.09 16.28
CA ASN A 2 -15.49 -14.69 14.96
C ASN A 2 -16.93 -15.21 14.86
N LEU A 3 -17.66 -14.72 13.86
CA LEU A 3 -19.04 -15.06 13.51
C LEU A 3 -19.19 -15.66 12.11
N LYS A 4 -18.07 -15.87 11.43
CA LYS A 4 -17.99 -16.47 10.11
C LYS A 4 -18.52 -17.90 10.19
N ASN A 5 -19.72 -18.14 9.67
CA ASN A 5 -20.40 -19.43 9.76
C ASN A 5 -21.02 -19.88 8.43
N GLY A 6 -20.67 -19.21 7.33
CA GLY A 6 -21.23 -19.44 6.00
C GLY A 6 -22.69 -19.01 5.86
N ASN A 7 -23.22 -18.22 6.81
CA ASN A 7 -24.64 -17.90 6.88
C ASN A 7 -24.93 -16.50 7.47
N ASN A 8 -24.07 -15.52 7.15
CA ASN A 8 -24.21 -14.11 7.53
C ASN A 8 -25.63 -13.52 7.38
N THR A 9 -26.45 -13.99 6.42
CA THR A 9 -27.78 -13.44 6.14
C THR A 9 -28.90 -13.96 7.04
N ASN A 10 -28.72 -15.11 7.69
CA ASN A 10 -29.77 -15.75 8.50
C ASN A 10 -29.53 -15.65 10.02
N MET A 11 -28.69 -14.71 10.46
CA MET A 11 -28.59 -14.39 11.88
C MET A 11 -29.82 -13.59 12.34
N GLY A 12 -30.45 -14.04 13.42
CA GLY A 12 -31.64 -13.39 14.00
C GLY A 12 -31.35 -12.18 14.89
N GLY A 13 -30.10 -12.03 15.33
CA GLY A 13 -29.64 -10.91 16.14
C GLY A 13 -28.40 -11.27 16.96
N MET A 14 -27.64 -10.25 17.33
CA MET A 14 -26.49 -10.37 18.23
C MET A 14 -26.21 -9.02 18.91
N SER A 15 -25.64 -9.04 20.10
CA SER A 15 -25.16 -7.83 20.77
C SER A 15 -23.75 -8.07 21.30
N ALA A 16 -22.88 -7.10 21.05
CA ALA A 16 -21.54 -6.97 21.58
C ALA A 16 -21.31 -5.56 22.13
N TYR A 17 -22.36 -4.93 22.66
CA TYR A 17 -22.30 -3.66 23.36
C TYR A 17 -21.53 -3.79 24.69
N ASP A 18 -20.83 -2.73 25.11
CA ASP A 18 -20.00 -2.65 26.32
C ASP A 18 -18.76 -3.58 26.30
N ASN A 19 -18.18 -3.79 25.11
CA ASN A 19 -16.94 -4.52 24.87
C ASN A 19 -15.84 -3.58 24.32
N PRO A 20 -15.29 -2.66 25.13
CA PRO A 20 -14.33 -1.64 24.69
C PRO A 20 -13.06 -2.20 24.02
N ASN A 21 -12.70 -3.45 24.32
CA ASN A 21 -11.53 -4.12 23.76
C ASN A 21 -11.81 -4.88 22.45
N LEU A 22 -13.08 -4.99 22.04
CA LEU A 22 -13.46 -5.65 20.80
C LEU A 22 -13.38 -4.63 19.65
N THR A 23 -12.30 -4.70 18.87
CA THR A 23 -12.09 -3.81 17.73
C THR A 23 -12.49 -4.45 16.40
N CYS A 24 -12.55 -5.79 16.35
CA CYS A 24 -12.84 -6.54 15.13
C CYS A 24 -13.72 -7.77 15.38
N ILE A 25 -14.75 -7.89 14.56
CA ILE A 25 -15.62 -9.06 14.43
C ILE A 25 -15.43 -9.66 13.05
N GLU A 26 -15.01 -10.93 13.01
CA GLU A 26 -14.79 -11.67 11.78
C GLU A 26 -16.12 -12.20 11.24
N VAL A 27 -16.44 -11.92 9.98
CA VAL A 27 -17.74 -12.21 9.34
C VAL A 27 -17.55 -12.87 7.97
N ASP A 28 -18.62 -13.42 7.38
CA ASP A 28 -18.54 -13.98 6.03
C ASP A 28 -18.52 -12.92 4.92
N ASP A 29 -19.25 -11.80 5.10
CA ASP A 29 -19.36 -10.68 4.16
C ASP A 29 -19.44 -9.36 4.93
N THR A 30 -18.38 -8.55 4.81
CA THR A 30 -18.27 -7.26 5.49
C THR A 30 -19.29 -6.24 5.01
N SER A 31 -19.61 -6.22 3.72
CA SER A 31 -20.56 -5.27 3.14
C SER A 31 -21.98 -5.56 3.64
N TYR A 32 -22.36 -6.83 3.72
CA TYR A 32 -23.64 -7.25 4.26
C TYR A 32 -23.78 -6.88 5.74
N SER A 33 -22.77 -7.22 6.57
CA SER A 33 -22.79 -6.92 8.01
C SER A 33 -22.89 -5.42 8.27
N ASN A 34 -22.10 -4.60 7.57
CA ASN A 34 -22.18 -3.13 7.70
C ASN A 34 -23.55 -2.55 7.30
N ALA A 35 -24.23 -3.15 6.31
CA ALA A 35 -25.51 -2.64 5.82
C ALA A 35 -26.72 -3.15 6.63
N ASN A 36 -26.68 -4.36 7.18
CA ASN A 36 -27.85 -5.05 7.73
C ASN A 36 -27.77 -5.31 9.24
N TRP A 37 -26.58 -5.39 9.82
CA TRP A 37 -26.43 -5.59 11.27
C TRP A 37 -26.41 -4.24 11.99
N VAL A 38 -27.52 -3.53 11.87
CA VAL A 38 -27.75 -2.22 12.48
C VAL A 38 -29.07 -2.21 13.24
N GLY A 39 -29.13 -1.43 14.33
CA GLY A 39 -30.35 -1.26 15.13
C GLY A 39 -30.50 -2.28 16.27
N ASN A 40 -31.69 -2.35 16.88
CA ASN A 40 -31.88 -3.00 18.19
C ASN A 40 -31.56 -4.51 18.26
N ASN A 41 -31.58 -5.22 17.12
CA ASN A 41 -31.25 -6.64 17.07
C ASN A 41 -29.74 -6.90 16.88
N PHE A 42 -28.99 -5.85 16.54
CA PHE A 42 -27.59 -5.88 16.14
C PHE A 42 -26.86 -4.68 16.75
N ASP A 43 -26.42 -4.85 18.00
CA ASP A 43 -25.89 -3.77 18.82
C ASP A 43 -24.39 -3.97 19.07
N PHE A 44 -23.57 -2.99 18.67
CA PHE A 44 -22.11 -3.06 18.72
C PHE A 44 -21.56 -1.72 19.20
N ASP A 45 -20.43 -1.76 19.89
CA ASP A 45 -19.74 -0.52 20.24
C ASP A 45 -19.18 0.17 18.99
N SER A 46 -19.07 1.50 19.06
CA SER A 46 -18.63 2.34 17.94
C SER A 46 -17.20 2.06 17.45
N GLN A 47 -16.32 1.52 18.31
CA GLN A 47 -14.96 1.11 17.91
C GLN A 47 -14.89 -0.25 17.21
N THR A 48 -15.98 -1.01 17.19
CA THR A 48 -16.02 -2.35 16.60
C THR A 48 -16.18 -2.24 15.08
N SER A 49 -15.37 -2.99 14.34
CA SER A 49 -15.46 -3.10 12.88
C SER A 49 -15.70 -4.55 12.44
N PHE A 50 -16.28 -4.74 11.26
CA PHE A 50 -16.41 -6.04 10.62
C PHE A 50 -15.28 -6.27 9.62
N SER A 51 -14.69 -7.46 9.62
CA SER A 51 -13.69 -7.91 8.64
C SER A 51 -13.94 -9.36 8.22
N GLU A 52 -13.57 -9.75 7.00
CA GLU A 52 -13.54 -11.17 6.61
C GLU A 52 -12.32 -11.92 7.16
N ASP A 53 -11.35 -11.15 7.67
CA ASP A 53 -10.13 -11.63 8.33
C ASP A 53 -9.65 -10.57 9.35
N CYS A 54 -9.99 -10.77 10.62
CA CYS A 54 -9.55 -9.90 11.71
C CYS A 54 -8.08 -10.07 12.10
N ASN A 55 -7.41 -11.10 11.58
CA ASN A 55 -6.01 -11.39 11.87
C ASN A 55 -5.12 -11.16 10.64
N ASN A 56 -5.64 -10.54 9.58
CA ASN A 56 -4.89 -10.28 8.37
C ASN A 56 -3.78 -9.24 8.67
N PRO A 57 -2.49 -9.62 8.65
CA PRO A 57 -1.40 -8.68 8.88
C PRO A 57 -1.29 -7.63 7.76
N CYS A 58 -1.95 -7.84 6.62
CA CYS A 58 -2.05 -6.89 5.52
C CYS A 58 -3.29 -5.98 5.60
N SER A 59 -4.22 -6.24 6.52
CA SER A 59 -5.43 -5.44 6.74
C SER A 59 -5.36 -4.56 7.99
N SER A 60 -4.17 -4.42 8.61
CA SER A 60 -3.95 -3.33 9.55
C SER A 60 -4.27 -2.02 8.82
N SER A 61 -5.42 -1.46 9.21
CA SER A 61 -5.92 -0.16 8.87
C SER A 61 -4.78 0.83 8.73
N THR A 62 -4.92 1.72 7.75
CA THR A 62 -4.22 2.98 7.54
C THR A 62 -4.08 3.82 8.82
N THR A 63 -3.30 3.35 9.80
CA THR A 63 -2.78 4.13 10.91
C THR A 63 -1.47 4.71 10.45
N GLY A 64 -1.54 5.72 9.58
CA GLY A 64 -0.45 6.66 9.32
C GLY A 64 0.98 6.08 9.33
N MET A 65 1.22 4.91 8.73
CA MET A 65 2.48 4.81 8.01
C MET A 65 2.34 5.88 6.96
N PRO A 66 3.22 6.90 6.89
CA PRO A 66 3.28 7.67 5.68
C PRO A 66 3.47 6.61 4.59
N GLU A 67 2.42 6.45 3.78
CA GLU A 67 2.60 5.94 2.45
C GLU A 67 3.72 6.86 1.94
N TYR A 68 4.94 6.34 1.83
CA TYR A 68 5.99 7.06 1.13
C TYR A 68 5.46 7.09 -0.28
N GLY A 69 4.61 8.09 -0.55
CA GLY A 69 4.08 8.39 -1.86
C GLY A 69 5.26 8.27 -2.78
N LEU A 70 5.09 7.42 -3.80
CA LEU A 70 6.11 7.07 -4.77
C LEU A 70 7.02 8.29 -5.00
N SER A 71 8.24 8.26 -4.45
CA SER A 71 9.01 9.49 -4.17
C SER A 71 9.38 10.24 -5.45
N PHE A 72 9.29 9.55 -6.58
CA PHE A 72 9.33 10.07 -7.92
C PHE A 72 8.70 9.08 -8.90
N ASN A 73 8.27 9.62 -10.03
CA ASN A 73 7.74 8.88 -11.18
C ASN A 73 8.83 8.67 -12.22
N LEU A 74 8.75 7.56 -12.95
CA LEU A 74 9.63 7.24 -14.07
C LEU A 74 8.81 7.01 -15.32
N TYR A 75 9.09 7.76 -16.36
CA TYR A 75 8.43 7.58 -17.64
C TYR A 75 9.30 7.95 -18.84
N PRO A 76 9.13 7.28 -19.99
CA PRO A 76 8.42 6.00 -20.10
C PRO A 76 9.20 4.88 -19.40
N ASN A 77 8.49 3.98 -18.71
CA ASN A 77 9.03 2.72 -18.21
C ASN A 77 8.04 1.60 -18.59
N PRO A 78 8.37 0.70 -19.54
CA PRO A 78 9.65 0.54 -20.24
C PRO A 78 10.03 1.66 -21.24
N THR A 79 11.32 1.80 -21.57
CA THR A 79 11.83 2.71 -22.61
C THR A 79 12.85 2.04 -23.53
N THR A 80 13.11 2.63 -24.69
CA THR A 80 14.22 2.26 -25.59
C THR A 80 15.32 3.33 -25.67
N SER A 81 15.11 4.49 -25.05
CA SER A 81 16.03 5.62 -25.14
C SER A 81 16.17 6.32 -23.81
N ILE A 82 15.35 7.34 -23.57
CA ILE A 82 15.46 8.23 -22.42
C ILE A 82 14.37 7.86 -21.41
N VAL A 83 14.74 7.88 -20.12
CA VAL A 83 13.79 7.91 -19.00
C VAL A 83 13.82 9.30 -18.38
N THR A 84 12.64 9.85 -18.10
CA THR A 84 12.45 11.06 -17.32
C THR A 84 12.09 10.70 -15.89
N VAL A 85 12.71 11.41 -14.94
CA VAL A 85 12.43 11.34 -13.52
C VAL A 85 11.63 12.57 -13.12
N ASP A 86 10.46 12.37 -12.52
CA ASP A 86 9.56 13.47 -12.13
C ASP A 86 9.19 13.40 -10.65
N GLY A 87 9.02 14.55 -10.01
CA GLY A 87 8.71 14.65 -8.58
C GLY A 87 9.92 14.74 -7.64
N ILE A 88 11.16 14.63 -8.14
CA ILE A 88 12.37 14.78 -7.33
C ILE A 88 13.47 15.55 -8.09
N LYS A 89 14.26 16.33 -7.35
CA LYS A 89 15.49 16.98 -7.86
C LYS A 89 16.67 16.49 -7.05
N GLY A 90 17.82 16.32 -7.70
CA GLY A 90 19.04 15.88 -7.04
C GLY A 90 19.95 15.10 -7.98
N THR A 91 20.59 14.06 -7.45
CA THR A 91 21.50 13.20 -8.21
C THR A 91 20.85 11.85 -8.47
N PHE A 92 20.97 11.37 -9.69
CA PHE A 92 20.44 10.09 -10.16
C PHE A 92 21.59 9.17 -10.53
N GLU A 93 21.57 7.96 -9.99
CA GLU A 93 22.58 6.93 -10.23
C GLU A 93 21.90 5.67 -10.76
N LEU A 94 22.31 5.24 -11.95
CA LEU A 94 21.79 4.06 -12.61
C LEU A 94 22.73 2.88 -12.38
N PHE A 95 22.18 1.76 -11.91
CA PHE A 95 22.90 0.53 -11.65
C PHE A 95 22.37 -0.59 -12.53
N ASN A 96 23.24 -1.54 -12.88
CA ASN A 96 22.75 -2.82 -13.37
C ASN A 96 22.24 -3.69 -12.21
N ILE A 97 21.62 -4.83 -12.52
CA ILE A 97 21.08 -5.77 -11.53
C ILE A 97 22.14 -6.41 -10.60
N LEU A 98 23.43 -6.28 -10.93
CA LEU A 98 24.54 -6.73 -10.08
C LEU A 98 25.03 -5.62 -9.14
N GLY A 99 24.38 -4.46 -9.12
CA GLY A 99 24.75 -3.30 -8.31
C GLY A 99 25.96 -2.51 -8.84
N LYS A 100 26.40 -2.75 -10.08
CA LYS A 100 27.46 -1.95 -10.70
C LYS A 100 26.90 -0.61 -11.19
N LEU A 101 27.50 0.49 -10.74
CA LEU A 101 27.18 1.84 -11.21
C LEU A 101 27.50 1.97 -12.70
N MET A 102 26.50 2.33 -13.50
CA MET A 102 26.61 2.51 -14.95
C MET A 102 26.68 3.97 -15.35
N GLN A 103 25.89 4.83 -14.71
CA GLN A 103 25.83 6.25 -15.03
C GLN A 103 25.37 7.08 -13.84
N THR A 104 25.79 8.33 -13.79
CA THR A 104 25.27 9.36 -12.89
C THR A 104 24.74 10.54 -13.71
N SER A 105 23.59 11.10 -13.31
CA SER A 105 22.98 12.30 -13.89
C SER A 105 22.58 13.28 -12.80
N LYS A 106 22.72 14.58 -13.06
CA LYS A 106 22.15 15.66 -12.23
C LYS A 106 20.90 16.27 -12.88
N THR A 107 20.55 15.81 -14.07
CA THR A 107 19.34 16.23 -14.77
C THR A 107 18.23 15.24 -14.50
N ASN A 108 16.98 15.67 -14.71
CA ASN A 108 15.80 14.82 -14.60
C ASN A 108 15.64 13.83 -15.78
N THR A 109 16.67 13.66 -16.61
CA THR A 109 16.66 12.73 -17.74
C THR A 109 17.88 11.82 -17.69
N ILE A 110 17.67 10.57 -18.11
CA ILE A 110 18.69 9.53 -18.15
C ILE A 110 18.62 8.88 -19.53
N ASP A 111 19.72 8.97 -20.27
CA ASP A 111 19.85 8.40 -21.60
C ASP A 111 20.40 6.97 -21.50
N LEU A 112 19.58 5.99 -21.91
CA LEU A 112 19.91 4.57 -21.92
C LEU A 112 20.28 4.06 -23.32
N THR A 113 20.33 4.92 -24.34
CA THR A 113 20.53 4.51 -25.75
C THR A 113 21.84 3.76 -25.99
N GLN A 114 22.87 4.05 -25.19
CA GLN A 114 24.19 3.42 -25.28
C GLN A 114 24.34 2.18 -24.38
N LEU A 115 23.30 1.85 -23.61
CA LEU A 115 23.33 0.73 -22.66
C LEU A 115 22.72 -0.54 -23.29
N ALA A 116 23.15 -1.69 -22.79
CA ALA A 116 22.58 -2.96 -23.20
C ALA A 116 21.08 -3.02 -22.82
N ARG A 117 20.29 -3.77 -23.57
CA ARG A 117 18.88 -3.97 -23.23
C ARG A 117 18.79 -4.84 -21.97
N GLY A 118 18.02 -4.42 -20.98
CA GLY A 118 17.87 -5.15 -19.74
C GLY A 118 17.17 -4.34 -18.65
N ILE A 119 17.17 -4.90 -17.45
CA ILE A 119 16.64 -4.25 -16.26
C ILE A 119 17.75 -3.43 -15.60
N TYR A 120 17.41 -2.23 -15.16
CA TYR A 120 18.29 -1.32 -14.45
C TYR A 120 17.59 -0.85 -13.18
N LEU A 121 18.38 -0.60 -12.14
CA LEU A 121 17.93 -0.01 -10.89
C LEU A 121 18.31 1.46 -10.87
N LEU A 122 17.38 2.32 -10.47
CA LEU A 122 17.63 3.75 -10.35
C LEU A 122 17.64 4.15 -8.87
N LYS A 123 18.74 4.76 -8.45
CA LYS A 123 18.85 5.41 -7.14
C LYS A 123 18.78 6.92 -7.34
N ALA A 124 17.92 7.60 -6.59
CA ALA A 124 17.87 9.05 -6.53
C ALA A 124 18.28 9.53 -5.14
N THR A 125 19.09 10.58 -5.09
CA THR A 125 19.46 11.27 -3.85
C THR A 125 19.02 12.72 -3.99
N ASP A 126 18.13 13.18 -3.11
CA ASP A 126 17.65 14.57 -3.13
C ASP A 126 18.75 15.55 -2.68
N GLU A 127 18.46 16.85 -2.77
CA GLU A 127 19.37 17.92 -2.35
C GLU A 127 19.61 17.95 -0.83
N GLN A 128 18.73 17.32 -0.04
CA GLN A 128 18.82 17.18 1.41
C GLN A 128 19.62 15.93 1.84
N GLY A 129 19.96 15.05 0.89
CA GLY A 129 20.69 13.81 1.11
C GLY A 129 19.80 12.58 1.36
N SER A 130 18.48 12.68 1.26
CA SER A 130 17.57 11.53 1.35
C SER A 130 17.69 10.66 0.10
N VAL A 131 17.68 9.34 0.30
CA VAL A 131 17.92 8.36 -0.76
C VAL A 131 16.65 7.58 -1.07
N TYR A 132 16.38 7.39 -2.35
CA TYR A 132 15.22 6.70 -2.90
C TYR A 132 15.66 5.71 -3.98
N SER A 133 14.91 4.63 -4.19
CA SER A 133 15.24 3.62 -5.22
C SER A 133 14.01 3.07 -5.95
N ARG A 134 14.21 2.73 -7.23
CA ARG A 134 13.23 2.16 -8.16
C ARG A 134 13.87 1.08 -9.02
#